data_AF-A0A0N4Z2T0-F1
#
_entry.id   AF-A0A0N4Z2T0-F1
#
_cell.length_a   1.000
_cell.length_b   1.000
_cell.length_c   1.000
_cell.angle_alpha   90.00
_cell.angle_beta   90.00
_cell.angle_gamma   90.00
#
_symmetry.space_group_name_H-M   'P 1'
#
loop_
_entity.id
_entity.type
_entity.pdbx_description
1 polymer ?
#
loop_
_entity_poly.entity_id
_entity_poly.type
_entity_poly.pdbx_seq_one_letter_code
_entity_poly.pdbx_strand_id
1 'polypeptide(L)'
;MSQYVRDARITMIYEGANGIQALDLVGRKLPANGGRALMAYFKEIGDFCEENRADEALSFYTKHLKKGLNDLQTASMWLMQNAMAKPDNAGAASTDYMHLFGLVAFGYMWAKMVKAAQAKLNAGDGDKAYYETKLVTARFYMERIMPETQLRLARIQTGADTLMTLPEDAF
;
A
#
# COMPACT_ATOMS: atom_id res chain seq x y z
N MET A 1 -14.49 -18.96 15.87
CA MET A 1 -13.92 -17.61 15.64
C MET A 1 -12.75 -17.26 16.57
N SER A 2 -12.84 -17.44 17.90
CA SER A 2 -11.71 -17.15 18.81
C SER A 2 -10.39 -17.85 18.42
N GLN A 3 -10.47 -19.12 17.99
CA GLN A 3 -9.29 -19.87 17.57
C GLN A 3 -8.53 -19.19 16.42
N TYR A 4 -9.22 -18.76 15.35
CA TYR A 4 -8.55 -18.07 14.24
C TYR A 4 -7.81 -16.81 14.67
N VAL A 5 -8.36 -16.02 15.59
CA VAL A 5 -7.70 -14.80 16.08
C VAL A 5 -6.48 -15.14 16.93
N ARG A 6 -6.55 -16.20 17.77
CA ARG A 6 -5.42 -16.66 18.58
C ARG A 6 -4.30 -17.22 17.71
N ASP A 7 -4.65 -18.07 16.75
CA ASP A 7 -3.69 -18.72 15.85
C ASP A 7 -3.04 -17.68 14.93
N ALA A 8 -3.79 -16.69 14.45
CA ALA A 8 -3.25 -15.59 13.65
C ALA A 8 -2.45 -14.56 14.45
N ARG A 9 -2.58 -14.50 15.79
CA ARG A 9 -1.89 -13.48 16.58
C ARG A 9 -0.37 -13.61 16.51
N ILE A 10 0.13 -14.84 16.46
CA ILE A 10 1.56 -15.10 16.44
C ILE A 10 2.22 -14.54 15.18
N THR A 11 1.51 -14.52 14.04
CA THR A 11 2.05 -14.11 12.72
C THR A 11 2.51 -12.66 12.64
N MET A 12 2.11 -11.82 13.62
CA MET A 12 2.57 -10.43 13.74
C MET A 12 3.80 -10.26 14.64
N ILE A 13 4.28 -11.36 15.24
CA ILE A 13 5.29 -11.37 16.32
C ILE A 13 6.50 -12.23 15.93
N TYR A 14 6.29 -13.45 15.46
CA TYR A 14 7.38 -14.39 15.12
C TYR A 14 8.01 -14.04 13.75
N GLU A 15 9.24 -14.51 13.49
CA GLU A 15 10.08 -14.13 12.32
C GLU A 15 10.31 -12.62 12.15
N GLY A 16 10.35 -11.90 13.27
CA GLY A 16 10.51 -10.46 13.32
C GLY A 16 9.16 -9.75 13.37
N ALA A 17 8.88 -9.14 14.52
CA ALA A 17 7.64 -8.42 14.77
C ALA A 17 7.37 -7.35 13.71
N ASN A 18 6.10 -7.01 13.47
CA ASN A 18 5.70 -6.07 12.42
C ASN A 18 6.47 -4.73 12.43
N GLY A 19 6.81 -4.20 13.62
CA GLY A 19 7.63 -3.00 13.73
C GLY A 19 9.05 -3.16 13.17
N ILE A 20 9.67 -4.34 13.37
CA ILE A 20 10.98 -4.66 12.78
C ILE A 20 10.88 -4.78 11.27
N GLN A 21 9.82 -5.42 10.74
CA GLN A 21 9.60 -5.50 9.29
C GLN A 21 9.42 -4.11 8.67
N ALA A 22 8.67 -3.23 9.34
CA ALA A 22 8.47 -1.86 8.91
C ALA A 22 9.77 -1.04 8.90
N LEU A 23 10.59 -1.18 9.94
CA LEU A 23 11.91 -0.55 10.02
C LEU A 23 12.89 -1.09 8.97
N ASP A 24 12.88 -2.40 8.71
CA ASP A 24 13.69 -3.01 7.66
C ASP A 24 13.28 -2.50 6.28
N LEU A 25 11.97 -2.39 6.01
CA LEU A 25 11.45 -1.81 4.78
C LEU A 25 12.01 -0.39 4.58
N VAL A 26 11.76 0.52 5.51
CA VAL A 26 12.15 1.94 5.38
C VAL A 26 13.67 2.13 5.42
N GLY A 27 14.34 1.52 6.40
CA GLY A 27 15.76 1.74 6.66
C GLY A 27 16.70 0.95 5.76
N ARG A 28 16.28 -0.19 5.21
CA ARG A 28 17.16 -1.08 4.42
C ARG A 28 16.65 -1.34 3.01
N LYS A 29 15.37 -1.63 2.80
CA LYS A 29 14.87 -2.04 1.48
C LYS A 29 14.63 -0.87 0.53
N LEU A 30 14.07 0.23 1.02
CA LEU A 30 13.84 1.43 0.19
C LEU A 30 15.12 2.05 -0.37
N PRO A 31 16.19 2.28 0.40
CA PRO A 31 17.41 2.88 -0.14
C PRO A 31 18.31 1.88 -0.90
N ALA A 32 18.05 0.57 -0.79
CA ALA A 32 18.90 -0.45 -1.39
C ALA A 32 19.12 -0.22 -2.88
N ASN A 33 20.39 -0.32 -3.33
CA ASN A 33 20.80 -0.10 -4.72
C ASN A 33 20.31 1.24 -5.30
N GLY A 34 20.27 2.30 -4.47
CA GLY A 34 19.79 3.62 -4.87
C GLY A 34 18.28 3.67 -5.11
N GLY A 35 17.51 2.82 -4.43
CA GLY A 35 16.04 2.76 -4.57
C GLY A 35 15.55 2.16 -5.88
N ARG A 36 16.41 1.44 -6.61
CA ARG A 36 16.08 0.85 -7.92
C ARG A 36 14.82 0.00 -7.89
N ALA A 37 14.64 -0.83 -6.86
CA ALA A 37 13.46 -1.70 -6.75
C ALA A 37 12.17 -0.89 -6.55
N LEU A 38 12.21 0.14 -5.71
CA LEU A 38 11.08 1.03 -5.47
C LEU A 38 10.68 1.78 -6.75
N MET A 39 11.67 2.31 -7.48
CA MET A 39 11.41 3.02 -8.73
C MET A 39 10.86 2.10 -9.82
N ALA A 40 11.36 0.86 -9.92
CA ALA A 40 10.82 -0.14 -10.82
C ALA A 40 9.35 -0.48 -10.47
N TYR A 41 9.04 -0.64 -9.19
CA TYR A 41 7.68 -0.88 -8.71
C TYR A 41 6.73 0.28 -9.03
N PHE A 42 7.15 1.53 -8.81
CA PHE A 42 6.38 2.71 -9.19
C PHE A 42 6.12 2.78 -10.70
N LYS A 43 7.14 2.45 -11.50
CA LYS A 43 7.01 2.43 -12.95
C LYS A 43 6.02 1.36 -13.40
N GLU A 44 6.11 0.14 -12.88
CA GLU A 44 5.20 -0.96 -13.22
C GLU A 44 3.73 -0.59 -12.98
N ILE A 45 3.40 -0.03 -11.81
CA ILE A 45 2.02 0.37 -11.48
C ILE A 45 1.61 1.59 -12.31
N GLY A 46 2.52 2.55 -12.49
CA GLY A 46 2.29 3.74 -13.31
C GLY A 46 1.94 3.38 -14.76
N ASP A 47 2.77 2.55 -15.39
CA ASP A 47 2.57 2.06 -16.75
C ASP A 47 1.25 1.31 -16.86
N PHE A 48 0.94 0.41 -15.92
CA PHE A 48 -0.35 -0.29 -15.91
C PHE A 48 -1.54 0.68 -15.86
N CYS A 49 -1.45 1.74 -15.04
CA CYS A 49 -2.52 2.74 -14.99
C CYS A 49 -2.66 3.46 -16.32
N GLU A 50 -1.55 3.86 -16.96
CA GLU A 50 -1.57 4.60 -18.23
C GLU A 50 -2.07 3.74 -19.39
N GLU A 51 -1.58 2.51 -19.53
CA GLU A 51 -1.98 1.56 -20.58
C GLU A 51 -3.48 1.26 -20.56
N ASN A 52 -4.10 1.30 -19.38
CA ASN A 52 -5.49 0.90 -19.18
C ASN A 52 -6.41 2.10 -18.84
N ARG A 53 -5.93 3.34 -18.93
CA ARG A 53 -6.72 4.54 -18.56
C ARG A 53 -7.89 4.82 -19.50
N ALA A 54 -7.77 4.40 -20.76
CA ALA A 54 -8.76 4.65 -21.81
C ALA A 54 -9.82 3.55 -21.92
N ASP A 55 -9.62 2.40 -21.26
CA ASP A 55 -10.62 1.35 -21.17
C ASP A 55 -11.67 1.76 -20.13
N GLU A 56 -12.91 1.98 -20.56
CA GLU A 56 -14.01 2.43 -19.70
C GLU A 56 -14.24 1.48 -18.52
N ALA A 57 -14.08 0.17 -18.72
CA ALA A 57 -14.27 -0.85 -17.69
C ALA A 57 -13.14 -0.81 -16.63
N LEU A 58 -11.96 -0.32 -17.00
CA LEU A 58 -10.79 -0.24 -16.10
C LEU A 58 -10.53 1.16 -15.53
N SER A 59 -11.02 2.20 -16.20
CA SER A 59 -10.74 3.60 -15.89
C SER A 59 -11.05 3.97 -14.45
N PHE A 60 -12.10 3.40 -13.87
CA PHE A 60 -12.46 3.59 -12.47
C PHE A 60 -11.36 3.09 -11.53
N TYR A 61 -10.88 1.87 -11.75
CA TYR A 61 -9.89 1.20 -10.90
C TYR A 61 -8.51 1.83 -11.05
N THR A 62 -8.10 2.15 -12.28
CA THR A 62 -6.80 2.79 -12.55
C THR A 62 -6.73 4.20 -11.96
N LYS A 63 -7.83 4.98 -11.95
CA LYS A 63 -7.87 6.28 -11.27
C LYS A 63 -7.64 6.17 -9.76
N HIS A 64 -8.30 5.23 -9.09
CA HIS A 64 -8.14 5.03 -7.64
C HIS A 64 -6.74 4.50 -7.31
N LEU A 65 -6.25 3.53 -8.08
CA LEU A 65 -4.90 2.99 -7.92
C LEU A 65 -3.84 4.07 -8.14
N LYS A 66 -4.00 4.92 -9.16
CA LYS A 66 -3.09 6.03 -9.43
C LYS A 66 -3.04 7.01 -8.27
N LYS A 67 -4.19 7.31 -7.64
CA LYS A 67 -4.23 8.15 -6.43
C LYS A 67 -3.42 7.53 -5.29
N GLY A 68 -3.64 6.24 -4.99
CA GLY A 68 -2.86 5.54 -3.96
C GLY A 68 -1.36 5.46 -4.28
N LEU A 69 -1.00 5.25 -5.56
CA LEU A 69 0.40 5.29 -6.01
C LEU A 69 1.02 6.66 -5.78
N ASN A 70 0.30 7.75 -6.08
CA ASN A 70 0.78 9.11 -5.82
C ASN A 70 1.01 9.32 -4.32
N ASP A 71 0.10 8.87 -3.46
CA ASP A 71 0.29 8.95 -2.00
C ASP A 71 1.55 8.21 -1.54
N LEU A 72 1.80 7.01 -2.07
CA LEU A 72 3.00 6.22 -1.77
C LEU A 72 4.28 6.90 -2.26
N GLN A 73 4.26 7.51 -3.45
CA GLN A 73 5.37 8.29 -3.98
C GLN A 73 5.66 9.50 -3.11
N THR A 74 4.64 10.24 -2.67
CA THR A 74 4.77 11.38 -1.76
C THR A 74 5.34 10.94 -0.41
N ALA A 75 4.85 9.84 0.17
CA ALA A 75 5.38 9.29 1.42
C ALA A 75 6.86 8.90 1.29
N SER A 76 7.23 8.28 0.17
CA SER A 76 8.61 7.86 -0.11
C SER A 76 9.55 9.06 -0.26
N MET A 77 9.09 10.11 -0.94
CA MET A 77 9.84 11.36 -1.08
C MET A 77 10.00 12.07 0.27
N TRP A 78 8.95 12.10 1.09
CA TRP A 78 9.00 12.68 2.43
C TRP A 78 10.04 11.96 3.30
N LEU A 79 10.04 10.61 3.29
CA LEU A 79 11.06 9.82 4.01
C LEU A 79 12.47 10.14 3.52
N MET A 80 12.69 10.17 2.20
CA MET A 80 14.00 10.49 1.62
C MET A 80 14.52 11.86 2.09
N GLN A 81 13.64 12.86 2.19
CA GLN A 81 14.01 14.23 2.58
C GLN A 81 14.20 14.39 4.10
N ASN A 82 13.39 13.72 4.91
CA ASN A 82 13.27 14.02 6.35
C ASN A 82 13.91 12.97 7.26
N ALA A 83 14.07 11.73 6.80
CA ALA A 83 14.60 10.63 7.61
C ALA A 83 16.13 10.66 7.75
N MET A 84 16.84 11.16 6.72
CA MET A 84 18.31 11.24 6.79
C MET A 84 18.79 12.30 7.78
N ALA A 85 18.11 13.45 7.84
CA ALA A 85 18.43 14.51 8.78
C ALA A 85 17.97 14.21 10.22
N LYS A 86 16.86 13.47 10.37
CA LYS A 86 16.29 13.08 11.66
C LYS A 86 15.83 11.62 11.64
N PRO A 87 16.67 10.67 12.08
CA PRO A 87 16.37 9.23 12.04
C PRO A 87 15.06 8.84 12.75
N ASP A 88 14.65 9.56 13.80
CA ASP A 88 13.38 9.30 14.49
C ASP A 88 12.17 9.40 13.55
N ASN A 89 12.25 10.24 12.50
CA ASN A 89 11.20 10.31 11.47
C ASN A 89 11.05 8.99 10.72
N ALA A 90 12.14 8.26 10.48
CA ALA A 90 12.08 6.93 9.87
C ALA A 90 11.33 5.96 10.77
N GLY A 91 11.64 5.98 12.07
CA GLY A 91 10.99 5.14 13.08
C GLY A 91 9.50 5.41 13.18
N ALA A 92 9.14 6.68 13.38
CA ALA A 92 7.75 7.15 13.50
C ALA A 92 6.89 6.80 12.29
N ALA A 93 7.42 6.95 11.08
CA ALA A 93 6.67 6.74 9.84
C ALA A 93 6.62 5.27 9.38
N SER A 94 7.53 4.42 9.86
CA SER A 94 7.78 3.07 9.30
C SER A 94 6.52 2.21 9.17
N THR A 95 5.72 2.12 10.23
CA THR A 95 4.53 1.25 10.26
C THR A 95 3.43 1.77 9.33
N ASP A 96 3.17 3.08 9.33
CA ASP A 96 2.19 3.67 8.42
C ASP A 96 2.64 3.54 6.96
N TYR A 97 3.94 3.70 6.68
CA TYR A 97 4.50 3.48 5.35
C TYR A 97 4.32 2.04 4.87
N MET A 98 4.62 1.05 5.72
CA MET A 98 4.44 -0.36 5.40
C MET A 98 2.98 -0.69 5.03
N HIS A 99 2.01 -0.16 5.78
CA HIS A 99 0.59 -0.34 5.46
C HIS A 99 0.18 0.40 4.19
N LEU A 100 0.65 1.63 3.98
CA LEU A 100 0.40 2.39 2.75
C LEU A 100 0.90 1.60 1.53
N PHE A 101 2.12 1.09 1.59
CA PHE A 101 2.70 0.24 0.55
C PHE A 101 1.81 -0.98 0.27
N GLY A 102 1.38 -1.69 1.33
CA GLY A 102 0.48 -2.84 1.22
C GLY A 102 -0.86 -2.48 0.54
N LEU A 103 -1.47 -1.36 0.92
CA LEU A 103 -2.74 -0.90 0.33
C LEU A 103 -2.64 -0.72 -1.18
N VAL A 104 -1.55 -0.12 -1.65
CA VAL A 104 -1.26 0.07 -3.08
C VAL A 104 -0.98 -1.26 -3.77
N ALA A 105 -0.22 -2.15 -3.14
CA ALA A 105 0.07 -3.48 -3.68
C ALA A 105 -1.20 -4.32 -3.90
N PHE A 106 -2.09 -4.36 -2.91
CA PHE A 106 -3.38 -5.03 -3.04
C PHE A 106 -4.29 -4.36 -4.07
N GLY A 107 -4.31 -3.02 -4.14
CA GLY A 107 -5.06 -2.31 -5.18
C GLY A 107 -4.57 -2.64 -6.58
N TYR A 108 -3.26 -2.75 -6.77
CA TYR A 108 -2.69 -3.16 -8.05
C TYR A 108 -3.14 -4.56 -8.44
N MET A 109 -3.10 -5.52 -7.50
CA MET A 109 -3.61 -6.86 -7.74
C MET A 109 -5.11 -6.89 -8.04
N TRP A 110 -5.92 -6.09 -7.34
CA TRP A 110 -7.34 -5.95 -7.66
C TRP A 110 -7.57 -5.41 -9.07
N ALA A 111 -6.83 -4.39 -9.49
CA ALA A 111 -6.95 -3.85 -10.85
C ALA A 111 -6.54 -4.88 -11.92
N LYS A 112 -5.48 -5.68 -11.68
CA LYS A 112 -5.12 -6.81 -12.57
C LYS A 112 -6.21 -7.88 -12.63
N MET A 113 -6.80 -8.23 -11.48
CA MET A 113 -7.91 -9.19 -11.43
C MET A 113 -9.16 -8.67 -12.18
N VAL A 114 -9.47 -7.38 -12.08
CA VAL A 114 -10.56 -6.76 -12.85
C VAL A 114 -10.31 -6.90 -14.35
N LYS A 115 -9.10 -6.57 -14.83
CA LYS A 115 -8.74 -6.73 -16.24
C LYS A 115 -8.91 -8.17 -16.72
N ALA A 116 -8.45 -9.13 -15.93
CA ALA A 116 -8.61 -10.55 -16.25
C ALA A 116 -10.08 -11.00 -16.24
N ALA A 117 -10.86 -10.59 -15.24
CA ALA A 117 -12.28 -10.92 -15.12
C ALA A 117 -13.09 -10.32 -16.29
N GLN A 118 -12.82 -9.07 -16.67
CA GLN A 118 -13.49 -8.42 -17.78
C GLN A 118 -13.19 -9.12 -19.11
N ALA A 119 -11.94 -9.53 -19.34
CA ALA A 119 -11.56 -10.28 -20.53
C ALA A 119 -12.32 -11.62 -20.63
N LYS A 120 -12.47 -12.34 -19.51
CA LYS A 120 -13.22 -13.60 -19.45
C LYS A 120 -14.72 -13.40 -19.69
N LEU A 121 -15.31 -12.37 -19.08
CA LEU A 121 -16.71 -12.00 -19.31
C LEU A 121 -16.98 -11.64 -20.77
N ASN A 122 -16.09 -10.85 -21.40
CA ASN A 122 -16.23 -10.47 -22.81
C ASN A 122 -16.10 -11.67 -23.76
N ALA A 123 -15.29 -12.66 -23.40
CA ALA A 123 -15.13 -13.89 -24.15
C ALA A 123 -16.23 -14.93 -23.90
N GLY A 124 -17.11 -14.71 -22.92
CA GLY A 124 -18.11 -15.70 -22.48
C GLY A 124 -17.50 -16.96 -21.88
N ASP A 125 -16.30 -16.86 -21.31
CA ASP A 125 -15.53 -18.00 -20.78
C ASP A 125 -15.55 -18.02 -19.25
N GLY A 126 -15.76 -19.19 -18.66
CA GLY A 126 -15.77 -19.43 -17.21
C GLY A 126 -17.08 -19.06 -16.49
N ASP A 127 -17.00 -18.90 -15.17
CA ASP A 127 -18.15 -18.61 -14.32
C ASP A 127 -18.43 -17.10 -14.25
N LYS A 128 -19.50 -16.69 -14.94
CA LYS A 128 -19.97 -15.30 -14.98
C LYS A 128 -20.22 -14.72 -13.59
N ALA A 129 -20.88 -15.45 -12.69
CA ALA A 129 -21.25 -14.94 -11.37
C ALA A 129 -20.00 -14.71 -10.50
N TYR A 130 -19.00 -15.59 -10.62
CA TYR A 130 -17.71 -15.41 -9.97
C TYR A 130 -16.99 -14.14 -10.45
N TYR A 131 -16.92 -13.90 -11.76
CA TYR A 131 -16.26 -12.71 -12.30
C TYR A 131 -16.99 -11.42 -11.94
N GLU A 132 -18.32 -11.39 -12.01
CA GLU A 132 -19.12 -10.24 -11.56
C GLU A 132 -18.89 -9.95 -10.06
N THR A 133 -18.80 -11.00 -9.23
CA THR A 133 -18.45 -10.86 -7.80
C THR A 133 -17.05 -10.25 -7.60
N LYS A 134 -16.07 -10.65 -8.42
CA LYS A 134 -14.72 -10.06 -8.38
C LYS A 134 -14.74 -8.58 -8.72
N LEU A 135 -15.52 -8.15 -9.71
CA LEU A 135 -15.66 -6.74 -10.07
C LEU A 135 -16.25 -5.92 -8.91
N VAL A 136 -17.32 -6.40 -8.28
CA VAL A 136 -17.94 -5.72 -7.12
C VAL A 136 -16.98 -5.64 -5.94
N THR A 137 -16.25 -6.73 -5.65
CA THR A 137 -15.28 -6.75 -4.54
C THR A 137 -14.11 -5.80 -4.79
N ALA A 138 -13.60 -5.75 -6.03
CA ALA A 138 -12.56 -4.80 -6.41
C ALA A 138 -13.04 -3.35 -6.27
N ARG A 139 -14.30 -3.07 -6.65
CA ARG A 139 -14.89 -1.73 -6.50
C ARG A 139 -14.94 -1.33 -5.03
N PHE A 140 -15.41 -2.23 -4.16
CA PHE A 140 -15.39 -2.00 -2.71
C PHE A 140 -13.98 -1.67 -2.22
N TYR A 141 -12.96 -2.43 -2.64
CA TYR A 141 -11.58 -2.15 -2.24
C TYR A 141 -11.15 -0.73 -2.65
N MET A 142 -11.43 -0.33 -3.89
CA MET A 142 -11.08 1.00 -4.39
C MET A 142 -11.84 2.14 -3.69
N GLU A 143 -13.11 1.95 -3.35
CA GLU A 143 -13.96 2.99 -2.75
C GLU A 143 -13.81 3.08 -1.23
N ARG A 144 -13.54 1.95 -0.56
CA ARG A 144 -13.63 1.84 0.91
C ARG A 144 -12.30 1.61 1.60
N ILE A 145 -11.37 0.91 0.95
CA ILE A 145 -10.08 0.53 1.55
C ILE A 145 -8.93 1.40 1.03
N MET A 146 -8.85 1.61 -0.29
CA MET A 146 -7.82 2.45 -0.90
C MET A 146 -7.70 3.86 -0.28
N PRO A 147 -8.79 4.56 0.13
CA PRO A 147 -8.67 5.87 0.76
C PRO A 147 -7.83 5.90 2.05
N GLU A 148 -7.59 4.76 2.70
CA GLU A 148 -6.67 4.68 3.83
C GLU A 148 -5.24 5.12 3.48
N THR A 149 -4.83 5.10 2.20
CA THR A 149 -3.52 5.63 1.79
C THR A 149 -3.32 7.09 2.20
N GLN A 150 -4.37 7.91 2.14
CA GLN A 150 -4.34 9.31 2.55
C GLN A 150 -4.19 9.47 4.06
N LEU A 151 -4.88 8.63 4.84
CA LEU A 151 -4.73 8.57 6.30
C LEU A 151 -3.28 8.24 6.68
N ARG A 152 -2.71 7.21 6.05
CA ARG A 152 -1.33 6.79 6.31
C ARG A 152 -0.34 7.86 5.91
N LEU A 153 -0.52 8.48 4.73
CA LEU A 153 0.31 9.59 4.27
C LEU A 153 0.31 10.75 5.27
N ALA A 154 -0.87 11.15 5.76
CA ALA A 154 -0.98 12.23 6.73
C ALA A 154 -0.19 11.94 8.00
N ARG A 155 -0.28 10.71 8.54
CA ARG A 155 0.51 10.28 9.72
C ARG A 155 2.01 10.24 9.47
N ILE A 156 2.44 9.85 8.26
CA ILE A 156 3.86 9.86 7.89
C ILE A 156 4.40 11.30 7.91
N GLN A 157 3.62 12.24 7.36
CA GLN A 157 4.05 13.63 7.20
C GLN A 157 4.10 14.44 8.50
N THR A 158 3.51 13.96 9.61
CA THR A 158 3.63 14.65 10.91
C THR A 158 5.03 14.54 11.52
N GLY A 159 5.84 13.57 11.07
CA GLY A 159 7.15 13.29 11.64
C GLY A 159 7.09 12.81 13.10
N ALA A 160 8.25 12.82 13.75
CA ALA A 160 8.44 12.21 15.06
C ALA A 160 8.23 13.16 16.25
N ASP A 161 8.12 14.48 16.02
CA ASP A 161 8.19 15.49 17.08
C ASP A 161 7.20 15.23 18.20
N THR A 162 5.92 15.02 17.88
CA THR A 162 4.88 14.77 18.87
C THR A 162 5.03 13.42 19.59
N LEU A 163 5.67 12.44 18.97
CA LEU A 163 5.93 11.12 19.56
C LEU A 163 7.14 11.14 20.50
N MET A 164 8.12 11.99 20.21
CA MET A 164 9.41 12.02 20.92
C MET A 164 9.53 13.18 21.93
N THR A 165 8.52 14.05 22.03
CA THR A 165 8.52 15.19 22.95
C THR A 165 8.25 14.78 24.40
N LEU A 166 7.44 13.74 24.61
CA LEU A 166 7.03 13.35 25.96
C LEU A 166 8.19 12.58 26.66
N PRO A 167 8.57 12.97 27.89
CA PRO A 167 9.59 12.24 28.63
C PRO A 167 9.06 10.88 29.11
N GLU A 168 9.97 9.94 29.36
CA GLU A 168 9.64 8.55 29.71
C GLU A 168 8.78 8.44 30.97
N ASP A 169 9.02 9.29 31.98
CA ASP A 169 8.31 9.29 33.27
C ASP A 169 6.86 9.78 33.20
N ALA A 170 6.42 10.26 32.03
CA ALA A 170 5.05 10.68 31.79
C ALA A 170 4.18 9.63 31.09
N PHE A 171 4.68 8.40 30.87
CA PHE A 171 3.95 7.26 30.28
C PHE A 171 3.40 6.26 31.29
#